data_AF-A0A8T4LLX6-F1
#
_entry.id   AF-A0A8T4LLX6-F1
#
_cell.length_a   1.000
_cell.length_b   1.000
_cell.length_c   1.000
_cell.angle_alpha   90.00
_cell.angle_beta   90.00
_cell.angle_gamma   90.00
#
_symmetry.space_group_name_H-M   'P 1'
#
loop_
_entity.id
_entity.type
_entity.pdbx_description
1 polymer ?
#
loop_
_entity_poly.entity_id
_entity_poly.type
_entity_poly.pdbx_seq_one_letter_code
_entity_poly.pdbx_strand_id
1 'polypeptide(L)'
;MRKIGVSILILILATSLVLAINLGDYNTNAREAGNEIREQLQARNMSSNVTLGTELAQRIRAHLQDCEEKENRTERIECRLKIKQIATRKIVQAWKEQNKDETPEACRNLNTNRKEECRKLHRAINNCFEKEGREKDRCFKRVAGFINSNLNDERSNKSEKGRIYIVSLLEELQQKIEDKVESGRINDATGADLISQITDIKESVLNGDSREIIQPKIQKFKLDYRNTMVENQNNNSGNNQTEENNSIGGNTTQ
;
A
#
# COMPACT_ATOMS: atom_id res chain seq x y z
N MET A 1 25.20 57.34 -59.89
CA MET A 1 26.28 56.36 -59.65
C MET A 1 25.74 55.33 -58.65
N ARG A 2 24.95 54.32 -59.00
CA ARG A 2 25.13 53.15 -59.88
C ARG A 2 26.25 52.19 -59.44
N LYS A 3 25.81 51.04 -58.90
CA LYS A 3 26.37 49.67 -59.04
C LYS A 3 27.66 49.33 -58.28
N ILE A 4 27.61 49.16 -56.95
CA ILE A 4 28.64 48.37 -56.21
C ILE A 4 28.04 47.40 -55.16
N GLY A 5 26.79 47.57 -54.71
CA GLY A 5 26.27 46.83 -53.55
C GLY A 5 25.80 45.37 -53.75
N VAL A 6 25.63 44.86 -54.98
CA VAL A 6 24.98 43.56 -55.21
C VAL A 6 25.98 42.41 -55.46
N SER A 7 27.23 42.70 -55.82
CA SER A 7 28.22 41.65 -56.17
C SER A 7 28.92 41.01 -54.96
N ILE A 8 28.97 41.68 -53.80
CA ILE A 8 29.67 41.14 -52.61
C ILE A 8 28.79 40.13 -51.85
N LEU A 9 27.46 40.29 -51.89
CA LEU A 9 26.54 39.38 -51.18
C LEU A 9 26.45 37.99 -51.83
N ILE A 10 26.62 37.90 -53.16
CA ILE A 10 26.57 36.64 -53.90
C ILE A 10 27.87 35.82 -53.70
N LEU A 11 29.02 36.49 -53.48
CA LEU A 11 30.30 35.81 -53.25
C LEU A 11 30.40 35.17 -51.85
N ILE A 12 29.76 35.74 -50.83
CA ILE A 12 29.77 35.19 -49.45
C ILE A 12 28.84 33.95 -49.34
N LEU A 13 27.73 33.94 -50.09
CA LEU A 13 26.82 32.79 -50.14
C LEU A 13 27.39 31.61 -50.95
N ALA A 14 28.25 31.86 -51.94
CA ALA A 14 28.89 30.80 -52.72
C ALA A 14 30.03 30.09 -51.95
N THR A 15 30.76 30.78 -51.07
CA THR A 15 31.86 30.18 -50.28
C THR A 15 31.37 29.31 -49.12
N SER A 16 30.14 29.51 -48.64
CA SER A 16 29.56 28.71 -47.55
C SER A 16 28.94 27.38 -48.04
N LEU A 17 28.69 27.23 -49.35
CA LEU A 17 28.15 25.98 -49.90
C LEU A 17 29.23 24.96 -50.30
N VAL A 18 30.46 25.39 -50.57
CA VAL A 18 31.56 24.50 -50.98
C VAL A 18 32.22 23.78 -49.78
N LEU A 19 32.06 24.29 -48.56
CA LEU A 19 32.56 23.62 -47.34
C LEU A 19 31.62 22.53 -46.81
N ALA A 20 30.40 22.40 -47.34
CA ALA A 20 29.43 21.39 -46.88
C ALA A 20 29.51 20.04 -47.64
N ILE A 21 30.31 19.94 -48.70
CA ILE A 21 30.31 18.76 -49.59
C ILE A 21 31.52 17.82 -49.36
N ASN A 22 32.48 18.17 -48.50
CA ASN A 22 33.69 17.37 -48.24
C ASN A 22 33.81 16.79 -46.81
N LEU A 23 32.70 16.60 -46.09
CA LEU A 23 32.67 15.87 -44.81
C LEU A 23 31.64 14.72 -44.80
N GLY A 24 31.32 14.17 -45.97
CA GLY A 24 30.72 12.84 -46.07
C GLY A 24 31.82 11.79 -45.86
N ASP A 25 31.51 10.73 -45.10
CA ASP A 25 32.34 9.53 -44.88
C ASP A 25 33.37 9.54 -43.74
N TYR A 26 33.17 10.34 -42.69
CA TYR A 26 33.81 10.10 -41.38
C TYR A 26 32.86 10.13 -40.17
N ASN A 27 31.54 10.00 -40.38
CA ASN A 27 30.55 10.20 -39.30
C ASN A 27 29.43 9.14 -39.22
N THR A 28 29.57 8.00 -39.89
CA THR A 28 28.66 6.85 -39.71
C THR A 28 29.13 5.97 -38.55
N ASN A 29 30.43 5.66 -38.47
CA ASN A 29 31.00 4.80 -37.43
C ASN A 29 30.90 5.40 -36.02
N ALA A 30 31.04 6.72 -35.87
CA ALA A 30 30.90 7.41 -34.58
C ALA A 30 29.44 7.44 -34.08
N ARG A 31 28.47 7.46 -35.01
CA ARG A 31 27.04 7.49 -34.70
C ARG A 31 26.51 6.09 -34.38
N GLU A 32 27.03 5.04 -35.03
CA GLU A 32 26.77 3.65 -34.66
C GLU A 32 27.36 3.31 -33.28
N ALA A 33 28.61 3.67 -33.01
CA ALA A 33 29.23 3.46 -31.69
C ALA A 33 28.49 4.20 -30.56
N GLY A 34 27.99 5.41 -30.82
CA GLY A 34 27.18 6.17 -29.86
C GLY A 34 25.82 5.54 -29.54
N ASN A 35 25.18 4.92 -30.54
CA ASN A 35 23.91 4.21 -30.35
C ASN A 35 24.11 2.89 -29.57
N GLU A 36 25.18 2.16 -29.87
CA GLU A 36 25.52 0.91 -29.16
C GLU A 36 25.84 1.17 -27.67
N ILE A 37 26.60 2.22 -27.36
CA ILE A 37 26.88 2.61 -25.97
C ILE A 37 25.58 3.00 -25.23
N ARG A 38 24.65 3.68 -25.90
CA ARG A 38 23.35 4.07 -25.32
C ARG A 38 22.46 2.86 -25.05
N GLU A 39 22.41 1.89 -25.96
CA GLU A 39 21.68 0.63 -25.76
C GLU A 39 22.31 -0.20 -24.63
N GLN A 40 23.64 -0.30 -24.57
CA GLN A 40 24.33 -1.01 -23.48
C GLN A 40 24.10 -0.34 -22.11
N LEU A 41 24.09 1.00 -22.04
CA LEU A 41 23.77 1.73 -20.81
C LEU A 41 22.30 1.59 -20.41
N GLN A 42 21.37 1.61 -21.36
CA GLN A 42 19.96 1.32 -21.08
C GLN A 42 19.75 -0.12 -20.61
N ALA A 43 20.40 -1.09 -21.25
CA ALA A 43 20.35 -2.50 -20.84
C ALA A 43 20.96 -2.71 -19.44
N ARG A 44 22.07 -2.06 -19.10
CA ARG A 44 22.66 -2.11 -17.75
C ARG A 44 21.77 -1.45 -16.69
N ASN A 45 21.18 -0.30 -16.99
CA ASN A 45 20.24 0.37 -16.07
C ASN A 45 18.96 -0.45 -15.87
N MET A 46 18.43 -1.08 -16.92
CA MET A 46 17.28 -1.98 -16.82
C MET A 46 17.63 -3.25 -16.07
N SER A 47 18.77 -3.89 -16.36
CA SER A 47 19.21 -5.10 -15.68
C SER A 47 19.52 -4.84 -14.20
N SER A 48 20.17 -3.74 -13.86
CA SER A 48 20.48 -3.39 -12.46
C SER A 48 19.22 -3.08 -11.66
N ASN A 49 18.26 -2.35 -12.25
CA ASN A 49 16.96 -2.07 -11.60
C ASN A 49 16.09 -3.33 -11.44
N VAL A 50 16.15 -4.27 -12.39
CA VAL A 50 15.44 -5.55 -12.30
C VAL A 50 16.04 -6.42 -11.19
N THR A 51 17.37 -6.57 -11.15
CA THR A 51 18.04 -7.40 -10.13
C THR A 51 17.82 -6.84 -8.71
N LEU A 52 17.94 -5.52 -8.53
CA LEU A 52 17.71 -4.86 -7.24
C LEU A 52 16.25 -5.04 -6.75
N GLY A 53 15.29 -4.94 -7.66
CA GLY A 53 13.88 -5.18 -7.35
C GLY A 53 13.60 -6.62 -6.91
N THR A 54 14.25 -7.61 -7.54
CA THR A 54 14.08 -9.02 -7.18
C THR A 54 14.72 -9.38 -5.84
N GLU A 55 15.90 -8.85 -5.52
CA GLU A 55 16.58 -9.12 -4.25
C GLU A 55 15.83 -8.49 -3.07
N LEU A 56 15.39 -7.24 -3.21
CA LEU A 56 14.59 -6.57 -2.18
C LEU A 56 13.27 -7.31 -1.92
N ALA A 57 12.60 -7.77 -2.98
CA ALA A 57 11.38 -8.57 -2.84
C ALA A 57 11.64 -9.91 -2.11
N GLN A 58 12.75 -10.58 -2.39
CA GLN A 58 13.14 -11.80 -1.67
C GLN A 58 13.43 -11.54 -0.19
N ARG A 59 14.14 -10.46 0.15
CA ARG A 59 14.41 -10.08 1.54
C ARG A 59 13.13 -9.75 2.30
N ILE A 60 12.22 -8.99 1.69
CA ILE A 60 10.91 -8.69 2.28
C ILE A 60 10.08 -9.97 2.48
N ARG A 61 10.12 -10.92 1.54
CA ARG A 61 9.49 -12.24 1.72
C ARG A 61 10.04 -12.99 2.92
N ALA A 62 11.37 -13.07 3.04
CA ALA A 62 12.02 -13.73 4.16
C ALA A 62 11.60 -13.10 5.50
N HIS A 63 11.60 -11.77 5.59
CA HIS A 63 11.14 -11.09 6.79
C HIS A 63 9.66 -11.28 7.09
N LEU A 64 8.80 -11.37 6.07
CA LEU A 64 7.39 -11.68 6.29
C LEU A 64 7.23 -13.11 6.83
N GLN A 65 8.04 -14.05 6.36
CA GLN A 65 8.08 -15.40 6.91
C GLN A 65 8.58 -15.42 8.36
N ASP A 66 9.60 -14.63 8.71
CA ASP A 66 10.06 -14.46 10.10
C ASP A 66 8.92 -13.92 11.00
N CYS A 67 8.05 -13.05 10.47
CA CYS A 67 6.88 -12.60 11.20
C CYS A 67 5.89 -13.73 11.46
N GLU A 68 5.74 -14.69 10.54
CA GLU A 68 4.81 -15.81 10.71
C GLU A 68 5.22 -16.79 11.81
N GLU A 69 6.52 -16.85 12.12
CA GLU A 69 7.10 -17.75 13.12
C GLU A 69 6.93 -17.24 14.56
N LYS A 70 6.56 -15.98 14.78
CA LYS A 70 6.36 -15.46 16.14
C LYS A 70 5.15 -16.14 16.79
N GLU A 71 5.28 -16.55 18.05
CA GLU A 71 4.20 -17.23 18.78
C GLU A 71 3.04 -16.28 19.13
N ASN A 72 3.36 -15.05 19.54
CA ASN A 72 2.39 -14.06 19.95
C ASN A 72 1.71 -13.40 18.75
N ARG A 73 0.37 -13.43 18.71
CA ARG A 73 -0.46 -12.82 17.66
C ARG A 73 -0.17 -11.33 17.46
N THR A 74 -0.09 -10.56 18.55
CA THR A 74 0.15 -9.11 18.48
C THR A 74 1.54 -8.84 17.91
N GLU A 75 2.57 -9.60 18.32
CA GLU A 75 3.92 -9.46 17.76
C GLU A 75 3.99 -9.83 16.27
N ARG A 76 3.25 -10.88 15.82
CA ARG A 76 3.12 -11.20 14.38
C ARG A 76 2.54 -10.02 13.60
N ILE A 77 1.45 -9.44 14.11
CA ILE A 77 0.77 -8.32 13.45
C ILE A 77 1.69 -7.09 13.42
N GLU A 78 2.33 -6.74 14.53
CA GLU A 78 3.26 -5.61 14.61
C GLU A 78 4.43 -5.77 13.63
N CYS A 79 4.99 -6.97 13.55
CA CYS A 79 6.05 -7.30 12.60
C CYS A 79 5.59 -7.08 11.14
N ARG A 80 4.41 -7.58 10.76
CA ARG A 80 3.83 -7.35 9.43
C ARG A 80 3.61 -5.87 9.13
N LEU A 81 3.16 -5.09 10.11
CA LEU A 81 2.94 -3.65 9.97
C LEU A 81 4.24 -2.89 9.68
N LYS A 82 5.31 -3.19 10.44
CA LYS A 82 6.65 -2.62 10.22
C LYS A 82 7.16 -2.89 8.82
N ILE A 83 6.99 -4.12 8.33
CA ILE A 83 7.39 -4.49 6.97
C ILE A 83 6.57 -3.72 5.92
N LYS A 84 5.25 -3.57 6.13
CA LYS A 84 4.39 -2.82 5.20
C LYS A 84 4.79 -1.34 5.07
N GLN A 85 5.35 -0.72 6.10
CA GLN A 85 5.83 0.66 6.04
C GLN A 85 7.11 0.81 5.19
N ILE A 86 8.03 -0.15 5.27
CA ILE A 86 9.30 -0.11 4.52
C ILE A 86 9.15 -0.67 3.09
N ALA A 87 8.18 -1.55 2.88
CA ALA A 87 7.93 -2.16 1.59
C ALA A 87 7.11 -1.22 0.70
N THR A 88 7.53 -1.06 -0.55
CA THR A 88 6.68 -0.36 -1.52
C THR A 88 5.35 -1.12 -1.69
N ARG A 89 4.24 -0.39 -1.93
CA ARG A 89 2.93 -1.00 -2.19
C ARG A 89 2.97 -2.09 -3.26
N LYS A 90 3.83 -1.94 -4.28
CA LYS A 90 4.03 -2.94 -5.33
C LYS A 90 4.59 -4.26 -4.77
N ILE A 91 5.54 -4.20 -3.86
CA ILE A 91 6.13 -5.40 -3.23
C ILE A 91 5.12 -6.05 -2.30
N VAL A 92 4.40 -5.26 -1.48
CA VAL A 92 3.34 -5.78 -0.60
C VAL A 92 2.25 -6.46 -1.43
N GLN A 93 1.83 -5.86 -2.54
CA GLN A 93 0.84 -6.42 -3.44
C GLN A 93 1.32 -7.72 -4.10
N ALA A 94 2.54 -7.73 -4.65
CA ALA A 94 3.14 -8.93 -5.23
C ALA A 94 3.25 -10.07 -4.20
N TRP A 95 3.57 -9.73 -2.95
CA TRP A 95 3.58 -10.69 -1.86
C TRP A 95 2.18 -11.24 -1.55
N LYS A 96 1.15 -10.38 -1.43
CA LYS A 96 -0.24 -10.81 -1.23
C LYS A 96 -0.72 -11.73 -2.37
N GLU A 97 -0.30 -11.45 -3.60
CA GLU A 97 -0.67 -12.26 -4.77
C GLU A 97 0.00 -13.63 -4.80
N GLN A 98 1.26 -13.71 -4.35
CA GLN A 98 2.00 -14.97 -4.26
C GLN A 98 1.61 -15.79 -3.04
N ASN A 99 1.12 -15.14 -1.98
CA ASN A 99 0.71 -15.75 -0.73
C ASN A 99 -0.81 -15.72 -0.55
N LYS A 100 -1.57 -15.86 -1.65
CA LYS A 100 -3.04 -16.05 -1.62
C LYS A 100 -3.48 -17.27 -0.80
N ASP A 101 -2.53 -18.14 -0.50
CA ASP A 101 -2.69 -19.34 0.30
C ASP A 101 -2.25 -19.19 1.76
N GLU A 102 -1.76 -18.02 2.15
CA GLU A 102 -1.51 -17.76 3.56
C GLU A 102 -2.82 -17.78 4.33
N THR A 103 -2.77 -18.37 5.52
CA THR A 103 -3.94 -18.48 6.38
C THR A 103 -4.13 -17.16 7.11
N PRO A 104 -5.25 -16.45 6.88
CA PRO A 104 -5.54 -15.21 7.61
C PRO A 104 -5.48 -15.44 9.12
N GLU A 105 -5.09 -14.41 9.87
CA GLU A 105 -4.86 -14.54 11.32
C GLU A 105 -6.08 -15.14 12.05
N ALA A 106 -7.28 -14.66 11.70
CA ALA A 106 -8.55 -15.13 12.28
C ALA A 106 -8.91 -16.58 11.92
N CYS A 107 -8.25 -17.17 10.91
CA CYS A 107 -8.45 -18.55 10.49
C CYS A 107 -7.46 -19.52 11.15
N ARG A 108 -6.37 -19.05 11.79
CA ARG A 108 -5.27 -19.92 12.27
C ARG A 108 -5.72 -20.93 13.31
N ASN A 109 -6.54 -20.50 14.26
CA ASN A 109 -6.99 -21.28 15.41
C ASN A 109 -8.26 -22.11 15.13
N LEU A 110 -8.77 -22.07 13.90
CA LEU A 110 -9.92 -22.88 13.50
C LEU A 110 -9.49 -24.32 13.19
N ASN A 111 -10.42 -25.27 13.38
CA ASN A 111 -10.24 -26.64 12.91
C ASN A 111 -10.06 -26.70 11.38
N THR A 112 -9.50 -27.79 10.85
CA THR A 112 -9.10 -27.91 9.43
C THR A 112 -10.23 -27.57 8.45
N ASN A 113 -11.46 -28.04 8.70
CA ASN A 113 -12.59 -27.79 7.80
C ASN A 113 -12.98 -26.31 7.80
N ARG A 114 -13.15 -25.72 8.99
CA ARG A 114 -13.51 -24.30 9.14
C ARG A 114 -12.38 -23.36 8.69
N LYS A 115 -11.13 -23.79 8.82
CA LYS A 115 -9.96 -23.04 8.33
C LYS A 115 -10.01 -22.86 6.82
N GLU A 116 -10.37 -23.90 6.07
CA GLU A 116 -10.52 -23.80 4.62
C GLU A 116 -11.71 -22.93 4.21
N GLU A 117 -12.85 -23.07 4.89
CA GLU A 117 -14.01 -22.20 4.69
C GLU A 117 -13.67 -20.72 4.96
N CYS A 118 -12.95 -20.46 6.05
CA CYS A 118 -12.48 -19.14 6.41
C CYS A 118 -11.52 -18.57 5.35
N ARG A 119 -10.57 -19.36 4.84
CA ARG A 119 -9.69 -18.96 3.73
C ARG A 119 -10.47 -18.60 2.47
N LYS A 120 -11.45 -19.44 2.09
CA LYS A 120 -12.33 -19.17 0.94
C LYS A 120 -13.11 -17.87 1.13
N LEU A 121 -13.62 -17.64 2.33
CA LEU A 121 -14.31 -16.39 2.66
C LEU A 121 -13.40 -15.17 2.48
N HIS A 122 -12.19 -15.17 3.06
CA HIS A 122 -11.26 -14.06 2.91
C HIS A 122 -10.89 -13.80 1.44
N ARG A 123 -10.67 -14.85 0.64
CA ARG A 123 -10.45 -14.69 -0.82
C ARG A 123 -11.66 -14.03 -1.52
N ALA A 124 -12.88 -14.39 -1.14
CA ALA A 124 -14.09 -13.80 -1.71
C ALA A 124 -14.25 -12.32 -1.31
N ILE A 125 -13.96 -11.99 -0.04
CA ILE A 125 -13.99 -10.62 0.47
C ILE A 125 -12.95 -9.73 -0.23
N ASN A 126 -11.75 -10.25 -0.53
CA ASN A 126 -10.67 -9.49 -1.15
C ASN A 126 -11.09 -8.78 -2.45
N ASN A 127 -11.91 -9.43 -3.28
CA ASN A 127 -12.43 -8.85 -4.53
C ASN A 127 -13.37 -7.65 -4.31
N CYS A 128 -13.93 -7.50 -3.11
CA CYS A 128 -14.78 -6.36 -2.77
C CYS A 128 -13.98 -5.09 -2.44
N PHE A 129 -12.68 -5.21 -2.14
CA PHE A 129 -11.84 -4.05 -1.81
C PHE A 129 -11.52 -3.17 -3.01
N GLU A 130 -11.66 -3.68 -4.23
CA GLU A 130 -11.58 -2.92 -5.49
C GLU A 130 -12.76 -1.96 -5.70
N LYS A 131 -13.81 -2.06 -4.87
CA LYS A 131 -15.02 -1.24 -4.95
C LYS A 131 -15.03 -0.16 -3.87
N GLU A 132 -15.92 0.81 -3.98
CA GLU A 132 -16.06 1.88 -2.99
C GLU A 132 -17.51 2.10 -2.53
N GLY A 133 -17.66 2.75 -1.38
CA GLY A 133 -18.95 3.17 -0.82
C GLY A 133 -20.03 2.08 -0.84
N ARG A 134 -21.17 2.41 -1.45
CA ARG A 134 -22.34 1.50 -1.53
C ARG A 134 -22.08 0.25 -2.36
N GLU A 135 -21.16 0.28 -3.32
CA GLU A 135 -20.85 -0.89 -4.14
C GLU A 135 -20.03 -1.94 -3.38
N LYS A 136 -19.09 -1.48 -2.55
CA LYS A 136 -18.35 -2.33 -1.62
C LYS A 136 -19.30 -3.01 -0.63
N ASP A 137 -20.20 -2.25 0.00
CA ASP A 137 -21.23 -2.80 0.90
C ASP A 137 -22.09 -3.86 0.22
N ARG A 138 -22.58 -3.57 -0.99
CA ARG A 138 -23.35 -4.53 -1.80
C ARG A 138 -22.54 -5.78 -2.09
N CYS A 139 -21.25 -5.66 -2.38
CA CYS A 139 -20.36 -6.79 -2.61
C CYS A 139 -20.22 -7.66 -1.35
N PHE A 140 -19.96 -7.06 -0.18
CA PHE A 140 -19.89 -7.80 1.08
C PHE A 140 -21.18 -8.55 1.40
N LYS A 141 -22.34 -7.92 1.20
CA LYS A 141 -23.65 -8.59 1.37
C LYS A 141 -23.80 -9.78 0.40
N ARG A 142 -23.34 -9.63 -0.84
CA ARG A 142 -23.38 -10.71 -1.84
C ARG A 142 -22.45 -11.86 -1.46
N VAL A 143 -21.25 -11.58 -0.97
CA VAL A 143 -20.31 -12.59 -0.44
C VAL A 143 -20.90 -13.32 0.77
N ALA A 144 -21.61 -12.60 1.64
CA ALA A 144 -22.36 -13.20 2.74
C ALA A 144 -23.62 -13.98 2.30
N GLY A 145 -23.92 -14.03 0.99
CA GLY A 145 -25.04 -14.79 0.44
C GLY A 145 -26.40 -14.10 0.52
N PHE A 146 -26.45 -12.80 0.79
CA PHE A 146 -27.71 -12.05 0.72
C PHE A 146 -28.09 -11.81 -0.75
N ILE A 147 -29.25 -12.33 -1.17
CA ILE A 147 -29.78 -12.15 -2.53
C ILE A 147 -30.29 -10.70 -2.71
N ASN A 148 -30.95 -10.17 -1.69
CA ASN A 148 -31.42 -8.79 -1.65
C ASN A 148 -30.50 -7.91 -0.81
N SER A 149 -30.42 -6.61 -1.12
CA SER A 149 -29.62 -5.65 -0.33
C SER A 149 -30.10 -5.45 1.11
N ASN A 150 -31.29 -5.96 1.44
CA ASN A 150 -31.92 -5.89 2.75
C ASN A 150 -31.75 -7.20 3.53
N LEU A 151 -31.14 -7.08 4.71
CA LEU A 151 -30.90 -8.19 5.65
C LEU A 151 -32.20 -8.85 6.18
N ASN A 152 -33.36 -8.22 5.97
CA ASN A 152 -34.64 -8.65 6.54
C ASN A 152 -35.48 -9.53 5.61
N ASP A 153 -35.12 -9.61 4.33
CA ASP A 153 -35.97 -10.26 3.33
C ASP A 153 -35.72 -11.78 3.22
N GLU A 154 -34.66 -12.29 3.87
CA GLU A 154 -34.29 -13.70 3.87
C GLU A 154 -34.43 -14.34 5.26
N ARG A 155 -35.21 -15.43 5.34
CA ARG A 155 -35.45 -16.17 6.59
C ARG A 155 -34.49 -17.33 6.82
N SER A 156 -34.00 -17.99 5.78
CA SER A 156 -33.07 -19.11 5.90
C SER A 156 -31.64 -18.62 6.14
N ASN A 157 -30.93 -19.27 7.07
CA ASN A 157 -29.51 -19.03 7.39
C ASN A 157 -29.14 -17.57 7.72
N LYS A 158 -30.11 -16.72 8.12
CA LYS A 158 -29.89 -15.30 8.42
C LYS A 158 -28.78 -15.07 9.44
N SER A 159 -28.69 -15.93 10.46
CA SER A 159 -27.64 -15.85 11.49
C SER A 159 -26.25 -16.05 10.89
N GLU A 160 -26.08 -17.07 10.06
CA GLU A 160 -24.80 -17.40 9.41
C GLU A 160 -24.39 -16.30 8.40
N LYS A 161 -25.31 -15.89 7.53
CA LYS A 161 -25.08 -14.79 6.59
C LYS A 161 -24.70 -13.49 7.33
N GLY A 162 -25.40 -13.21 8.44
CA GLY A 162 -25.10 -12.08 9.31
C GLY A 162 -23.69 -12.13 9.89
N ARG A 163 -23.22 -13.31 10.31
CA ARG A 163 -21.84 -13.51 10.80
C ARG A 163 -20.80 -13.26 9.71
N ILE A 164 -21.00 -13.81 8.51
CA ILE A 164 -20.10 -13.60 7.37
C ILE A 164 -20.01 -12.11 7.01
N TYR A 165 -21.14 -11.42 7.02
CA TYR A 165 -21.18 -9.98 6.77
C TYR A 165 -20.44 -9.18 7.85
N ILE A 166 -20.59 -9.54 9.13
CA ILE A 166 -19.82 -8.92 10.23
C ILE A 166 -18.31 -9.12 10.03
N VAL A 167 -17.86 -10.33 9.65
CA VAL A 167 -16.45 -10.60 9.35
C VAL A 167 -15.94 -9.69 8.23
N SER A 168 -16.74 -9.46 7.19
CA SER A 168 -16.41 -8.56 6.07
C SER A 168 -16.23 -7.11 6.54
N LEU A 169 -17.11 -6.62 7.41
CA LEU A 169 -17.00 -5.27 7.98
C LEU A 169 -15.78 -5.12 8.90
N LEU A 170 -15.45 -6.16 9.66
CA LEU A 170 -14.26 -6.19 10.50
C LEU A 170 -12.97 -6.19 9.67
N GLU A 171 -12.97 -6.86 8.52
CA GLU A 171 -11.85 -6.82 7.57
C GLU A 171 -11.65 -5.41 7.00
N GLU A 172 -12.74 -4.73 6.63
CA GLU A 172 -12.65 -3.33 6.17
C GLU A 172 -12.08 -2.42 7.25
N LEU A 173 -12.48 -2.63 8.51
CA LEU A 173 -11.98 -1.85 9.62
C LEU A 173 -10.50 -2.13 9.91
N GLN A 174 -10.05 -3.38 9.79
CA GLN A 174 -8.64 -3.73 9.87
C GLN A 174 -7.84 -2.98 8.81
N GLN A 175 -8.27 -2.98 7.54
CA GLN A 175 -7.58 -2.24 6.47
C GLN A 175 -7.46 -0.74 6.80
N LYS A 176 -8.52 -0.13 7.35
CA LYS A 176 -8.46 1.29 7.77
C LYS A 176 -7.45 1.56 8.88
N ILE A 177 -7.22 0.60 9.78
CA ILE A 177 -6.19 0.70 10.83
C ILE A 177 -4.81 0.55 10.21
N GLU A 178 -4.63 -0.43 9.30
CA GLU A 178 -3.38 -0.59 8.55
C GLU A 178 -3.01 0.69 7.78
N ASP A 179 -3.97 1.33 7.10
CA ASP A 179 -3.74 2.59 6.38
C ASP A 179 -3.35 3.75 7.33
N LYS A 180 -3.88 3.76 8.57
CA LYS A 180 -3.49 4.75 9.60
C LYS A 180 -2.07 4.51 10.11
N VAL A 181 -1.65 3.25 10.22
CA VAL A 181 -0.27 2.90 10.54
C VAL A 181 0.67 3.27 9.40
N GLU A 182 0.32 2.95 8.15
CA GLU A 182 1.10 3.30 6.95
C GLU A 182 1.30 4.81 6.82
N SER A 183 0.27 5.59 7.16
CA SER A 183 0.33 7.07 7.13
C SER A 183 0.96 7.69 8.39
N GLY A 184 1.44 6.89 9.34
CA GLY A 184 2.05 7.37 10.59
C GLY A 184 1.07 8.04 11.56
N ARG A 185 -0.24 7.93 11.33
CA ARG A 185 -1.28 8.53 12.20
C ARG A 185 -1.43 7.80 13.53
N ILE A 186 -1.06 6.52 13.56
CA ILE A 186 -0.92 5.70 14.77
C ILE A 186 0.36 4.87 14.62
N ASN A 187 1.03 4.54 15.73
CA ASN A 187 2.25 3.71 15.68
C ASN A 187 1.92 2.22 15.51
N ASP A 188 2.94 1.42 15.20
CA ASP A 188 2.80 -0.02 14.91
C ASP A 188 2.24 -0.82 16.09
N ALA A 189 2.69 -0.54 17.31
CA ALA A 189 2.27 -1.28 18.50
C ALA A 189 0.78 -1.06 18.79
N THR A 190 0.32 0.19 18.72
CA THR A 190 -1.11 0.54 18.85
C THR A 190 -1.94 -0.04 17.72
N GLY A 191 -1.44 0.03 16.47
CA GLY A 191 -2.09 -0.60 15.32
C GLY A 191 -2.23 -2.11 15.49
N ALA A 192 -1.17 -2.78 15.97
CA ALA A 192 -1.14 -4.21 16.20
C ALA A 192 -2.13 -4.65 17.27
N ASP A 193 -2.25 -3.92 18.37
CA ASP A 193 -3.22 -4.21 19.42
C ASP A 193 -4.66 -4.12 18.88
N LEU A 194 -5.02 -3.03 18.20
CA LEU A 194 -6.36 -2.85 17.62
C LEU A 194 -6.70 -3.96 16.60
N ILE A 195 -5.74 -4.35 15.75
CA ILE A 195 -5.94 -5.45 14.78
C ILE A 195 -6.03 -6.81 15.49
N SER A 196 -5.28 -7.02 16.57
CA SER A 196 -5.35 -8.23 17.41
C SER A 196 -6.75 -8.37 18.03
N GLN A 197 -7.34 -7.27 18.52
CA GLN A 197 -8.72 -7.23 19.00
C GLN A 197 -9.74 -7.53 17.89
N ILE A 198 -9.58 -6.94 16.70
CA ILE A 198 -10.44 -7.25 15.54
C ILE A 198 -10.36 -8.73 15.18
N THR A 199 -9.15 -9.31 15.22
CA THR A 199 -8.92 -10.72 14.94
C THR A 199 -9.63 -11.61 15.95
N ASP A 200 -9.55 -11.28 17.24
CA ASP A 200 -10.24 -11.99 18.32
C ASP A 200 -11.78 -11.94 18.16
N ILE A 201 -12.32 -10.79 17.72
CA ILE A 201 -13.76 -10.67 17.40
C ILE A 201 -14.11 -11.54 16.18
N LYS A 202 -13.30 -11.52 15.11
CA LYS A 202 -13.51 -12.36 13.93
C LYS A 202 -13.50 -13.84 14.30
N GLU A 203 -12.55 -14.30 15.11
CA GLU A 203 -12.48 -15.67 15.62
C GLU A 203 -13.76 -16.06 16.35
N SER A 204 -14.25 -15.23 17.29
CA SER A 204 -15.50 -15.49 18.00
C SER A 204 -16.72 -15.55 17.07
N VAL A 205 -16.81 -14.63 16.10
CA VAL A 205 -17.90 -14.62 15.10
C VAL A 205 -17.87 -15.88 14.25
N LEU A 206 -16.68 -16.23 13.72
CA LEU A 206 -16.42 -17.40 12.90
C LEU A 206 -16.65 -18.69 13.67
N ASN A 207 -16.37 -18.72 14.97
CA ASN A 207 -16.59 -19.87 15.85
C ASN A 207 -18.06 -20.15 16.14
N GLY A 208 -18.94 -19.18 15.91
CA GLY A 208 -20.36 -19.32 16.21
C GLY A 208 -20.72 -18.83 17.62
N ASP A 209 -19.81 -18.12 18.30
CA ASP A 209 -20.04 -17.64 19.67
C ASP A 209 -21.32 -16.79 19.74
N SER A 210 -21.94 -16.78 20.92
CA SER A 210 -23.19 -16.04 21.13
C SER A 210 -22.94 -14.53 21.13
N ARG A 211 -24.03 -13.76 20.99
CA ARG A 211 -23.97 -12.30 21.00
C ARG A 211 -23.43 -11.77 22.33
N GLU A 212 -23.76 -12.44 23.43
CA GLU A 212 -23.35 -12.08 24.79
C GLU A 212 -21.82 -12.17 24.96
N ILE A 213 -21.15 -13.05 24.20
CA ILE A 213 -19.69 -13.18 24.17
C ILE A 213 -19.06 -12.14 23.24
N ILE A 214 -19.64 -11.94 22.05
CA ILE A 214 -19.08 -11.07 21.01
C ILE A 214 -19.26 -9.58 21.34
N GLN A 215 -20.41 -9.20 21.90
CA GLN A 215 -20.78 -7.81 22.12
C GLN A 215 -19.82 -7.08 23.08
N PRO A 216 -19.43 -7.64 24.24
CA PRO A 216 -18.43 -7.02 25.11
C PRO A 216 -17.09 -6.76 24.40
N LYS A 217 -16.62 -7.69 23.57
CA LYS A 217 -15.38 -7.53 22.79
C LYS A 217 -15.47 -6.36 21.82
N ILE A 218 -16.60 -6.23 21.10
CA ILE A 218 -16.86 -5.09 20.22
C ILE A 218 -16.88 -3.76 20.99
N GLN A 219 -17.49 -3.72 22.17
CA GLN A 219 -17.55 -2.49 22.96
C GLN A 219 -16.18 -2.08 23.49
N LYS A 220 -15.40 -3.04 23.96
CA LYS A 220 -14.00 -2.80 24.34
C LYS A 220 -13.21 -2.23 23.16
N PHE A 221 -13.24 -2.89 22.02
CA PHE A 221 -12.57 -2.42 20.81
C PHE A 221 -12.99 -0.99 20.42
N LYS A 222 -14.29 -0.67 20.49
CA LYS A 222 -14.78 0.68 20.18
C LYS A 222 -14.22 1.75 21.12
N LEU A 223 -14.10 1.43 22.42
CA LEU A 223 -13.53 2.32 23.41
C LEU A 223 -12.04 2.55 23.12
N ASP A 224 -11.29 1.48 22.97
CA ASP A 224 -9.85 1.52 22.72
C ASP A 224 -9.54 2.28 21.41
N TYR A 225 -10.27 1.96 20.34
CA TYR A 225 -10.18 2.66 19.06
C TYR A 225 -10.46 4.17 19.20
N ARG A 226 -11.51 4.55 19.93
CA ARG A 226 -11.83 5.98 20.13
C ARG A 226 -10.72 6.69 20.89
N ASN A 227 -10.24 6.11 21.99
CA ASN A 227 -9.20 6.70 22.82
C ASN A 227 -7.93 6.92 22.01
N THR A 228 -7.51 5.91 21.25
CA THR A 228 -6.38 6.03 20.31
C THR A 228 -6.58 7.17 19.31
N MET A 229 -7.76 7.31 18.71
CA MET A 229 -7.99 8.36 17.71
C MET A 229 -8.00 9.77 18.31
N VAL A 230 -8.42 9.94 19.57
CA VAL A 230 -8.42 11.24 20.27
C VAL A 230 -7.01 11.63 20.73
N GLU A 231 -6.27 10.70 21.34
CA GLU A 231 -4.90 10.96 21.82
C GLU A 231 -3.97 11.41 20.69
N ASN A 232 -4.08 10.79 19.51
CA ASN A 232 -3.27 11.17 18.35
C ASN A 232 -3.64 12.53 17.75
N GLN A 233 -4.86 13.04 17.95
CA GLN A 233 -5.23 14.40 17.53
C GLN A 233 -4.60 15.46 18.44
N ASN A 234 -4.54 15.19 19.75
CA ASN A 234 -3.94 16.10 20.73
C ASN A 234 -2.42 16.21 20.53
N ASN A 235 -1.74 15.08 20.29
CA ASN A 235 -0.29 15.07 20.07
C ASN A 235 0.12 15.80 18.78
N ASN A 236 -0.70 15.75 17.73
CA ASN A 236 -0.42 16.47 16.48
C ASN A 236 -0.70 17.98 16.57
N SER A 237 -1.54 18.42 17.50
CA SER A 237 -1.87 19.85 17.66
C SER A 237 -0.83 20.61 18.51
N GLY A 238 -0.11 19.92 19.40
CA GLY A 238 0.88 20.54 20.29
C GLY A 238 2.24 20.87 19.65
N ASN A 239 2.60 20.25 18.53
CA ASN A 239 3.93 20.42 17.92
C ASN A 239 4.05 21.63 16.97
N ASN A 240 2.97 22.38 16.71
CA ASN A 240 2.98 23.52 15.78
C ASN A 240 3.07 24.90 16.47
N GLN A 241 3.33 24.98 17.77
CA GLN A 241 3.35 26.26 18.51
C GLN A 241 4.71 26.68 19.10
N THR A 242 5.81 25.97 18.83
CA THR A 242 7.10 26.24 19.51
C THR A 242 8.19 26.89 18.63
N GLU A 243 7.92 27.29 17.38
CA GLU A 243 8.96 27.87 16.49
C GLU A 243 8.90 29.39 16.27
N GLU A 244 8.05 30.15 16.97
CA GLU A 244 7.88 31.60 16.69
C GLU A 244 8.44 32.57 17.74
N ASN A 245 9.34 32.15 18.65
CA ASN A 245 9.89 33.05 19.70
C ASN A 245 11.42 32.99 19.89
N ASN A 246 12.21 32.89 18.82
CA ASN A 246 13.68 33.11 18.90
C ASN A 246 14.21 33.94 17.73
N SER A 247 13.59 35.09 17.48
CA SER A 247 14.18 36.14 16.66
C SER A 247 13.99 37.49 17.35
N ILE A 248 15.04 38.31 17.30
CA ILE A 248 15.16 39.69 17.79
C ILE A 248 15.67 39.81 19.24
N GLY A 249 17.00 39.79 19.35
CA GLY A 249 17.76 40.29 20.49
C GLY A 249 19.18 40.68 20.08
N GLY A 250 19.34 41.25 18.89
CA GLY A 250 20.61 41.75 18.39
C GLY A 250 20.94 43.14 18.95
N ASN A 251 22.09 43.23 19.60
CA ASN A 251 22.99 44.38 19.74
C ASN A 251 22.38 45.80 19.74
N THR A 252 22.55 46.51 20.85
CA THR A 252 22.90 47.93 20.76
C THR A 252 23.97 48.28 21.79
N THR A 253 25.11 48.66 21.25
CA THR A 253 26.27 49.25 21.90
C THR A 253 25.96 50.68 22.31
N GLN A 254 26.31 51.08 23.54
CA GLN A 254 27.01 52.32 23.88
C GLN A 254 27.38 52.34 25.36
#